data_AF-A0A9E3ZZ70-F1
#
_entry.id   AF-A0A9E3ZZ70-F1
#
_cell.length_a   1.000
_cell.length_b   1.000
_cell.length_c   1.000
_cell.angle_alpha   90.00
_cell.angle_beta   90.00
_cell.angle_gamma   90.00
#
_symmetry.space_group_name_H-M   'P 1'
#
loop_
_entity.id
_entity.type
_entity.pdbx_description
1 polymer ?
#
loop_
_entity_poly.entity_id
_entity_poly.type
_entity_poly.pdbx_seq_one_letter_code
_entity_poly.pdbx_strand_id
1 'polypeptide(L)'
;MELIFFWLILGIVVALIAKSKGRNPGLWFLYGFLIWPVALVHVLLASRTGDEQSPDSPAAGRVPCPFCAELVKPQARVCPHCRRDLTGFLSG
;
A
#
# COMPACT_ATOMS: atom_id res chain seq x y z
N MET A 1 3.70 35.78 12.86
CA MET A 1 3.89 35.78 11.39
C MET A 1 4.93 34.75 10.98
N GLU A 2 6.08 34.69 11.66
CA GLU A 2 7.19 33.74 11.41
C GLU A 2 6.79 32.25 11.54
N LEU A 3 6.09 31.88 12.62
CA LEU A 3 5.71 30.49 12.90
C LEU A 3 4.75 29.89 11.88
N ILE A 4 3.84 30.70 11.33
CA ILE A 4 2.87 30.28 10.32
C ILE A 4 3.60 29.95 9.01
N PHE A 5 4.60 30.75 8.65
CA PHE A 5 5.43 30.51 7.46
C PHE A 5 6.23 29.21 7.58
N PHE A 6 6.80 28.95 8.77
CA PHE A 6 7.52 27.72 9.05
C PHE A 6 6.62 26.47 8.94
N TRP A 7 5.42 26.52 9.52
CA TRP A 7 4.44 25.44 9.44
C TRP A 7 3.94 25.19 8.00
N LEU A 8 3.76 26.27 7.23
CA LEU A 8 3.38 26.18 5.83
C LEU A 8 4.45 25.45 5.00
N ILE A 9 5.73 25.83 5.16
CA ILE A 9 6.85 25.19 4.46
C ILE A 9 6.95 23.71 4.82
N LEU A 10 6.83 23.37 6.10
CA LEU A 10 6.90 21.99 6.56
C LEU A 10 5.74 21.13 6.03
N GLY A 11 4.51 21.67 6.03
CA GLY A 11 3.35 21.00 5.43
C GLY A 11 3.55 20.76 3.93
N ILE A 12 4.12 21.74 3.21
CA ILE A 12 4.46 21.59 1.78
C ILE A 12 5.48 20.47 1.58
N VAL A 13 6.54 20.39 2.40
CA VAL A 13 7.53 19.31 2.32
C VAL A 13 6.88 17.94 2.51
N VAL A 14 6.02 17.78 3.53
CA VAL A 14 5.27 16.52 3.76
C VAL A 14 4.37 16.19 2.57
N ALA A 15 3.69 17.18 1.98
CA ALA A 15 2.84 16.99 0.81
C ALA A 15 3.63 16.58 -0.44
N LEU A 16 4.83 17.13 -0.64
CA LEU A 16 5.73 16.76 -1.73
C LEU A 16 6.26 15.32 -1.57
N ILE A 17 6.62 14.93 -0.35
CA ILE A 17 7.02 13.54 -0.03
C ILE A 17 5.83 12.58 -0.22
N ALA A 18 4.62 12.98 0.17
CA ALA A 18 3.42 12.18 -0.08
C ALA A 18 3.09 12.05 -1.57
N LYS A 19 3.27 13.13 -2.35
CA LYS A 19 3.10 13.13 -3.81
C LYS A 19 4.07 12.16 -4.50
N SER A 20 5.34 12.17 -4.10
CA SER A 20 6.33 11.22 -4.65
C SER A 20 6.03 9.77 -4.25
N LYS A 21 5.25 9.57 -3.18
CA LYS A 21 4.72 8.28 -2.72
C LYS A 21 3.42 7.82 -3.43
N GLY A 22 2.85 8.64 -4.30
CA GLY A 22 1.57 8.36 -4.96
C GLY A 22 0.33 8.56 -4.06
N ARG A 23 0.45 9.36 -3.00
CA ARG A 23 -0.66 9.69 -2.08
C ARG A 23 -1.24 11.06 -2.41
N ASN A 24 -2.49 11.29 -1.99
CA ASN A 24 -3.14 12.58 -2.17
C ASN A 24 -2.37 13.68 -1.39
N PRO A 25 -1.71 14.63 -2.09
CA PRO A 25 -0.88 15.64 -1.44
C PRO A 25 -1.70 16.62 -0.59
N GLY A 26 -2.96 16.88 -0.93
CA GLY A 26 -3.82 17.79 -0.16
C GLY A 26 -4.17 17.25 1.23
N LEU A 27 -4.43 15.95 1.32
CA LEU A 27 -4.73 15.29 2.59
C LEU A 27 -3.49 15.28 3.52
N TRP A 28 -2.32 14.98 2.94
CA TRP A 28 -1.05 14.96 3.68
C TRP A 28 -0.54 16.34 4.06
N PHE A 29 -0.83 17.37 3.27
CA PHE A 29 -0.58 18.76 3.63
C PHE A 29 -1.37 19.15 4.89
N LEU A 30 -2.68 18.91 4.90
CA LEU A 30 -3.54 19.25 6.05
C LEU A 30 -3.14 18.45 7.30
N TYR A 31 -2.77 17.18 7.11
CA TYR A 31 -2.26 16.33 8.18
C TYR A 31 -0.92 16.81 8.75
N GLY A 32 0.04 17.19 7.88
CA GLY A 32 1.33 17.75 8.27
C GLY A 32 1.22 19.12 8.93
N PHE A 33 0.22 19.91 8.53
CA PHE A 33 -0.09 21.19 9.14
C PHE A 33 -0.75 21.05 10.52
N LEU A 34 -1.54 20.00 10.77
CA LEU A 34 -2.27 19.83 12.03
C LEU A 34 -1.47 19.05 13.09
N ILE A 35 -0.68 18.06 12.68
CA ILE A 35 0.03 17.13 13.59
C ILE A 35 1.48 16.91 13.11
N TRP A 36 2.21 18.01 12.97
CA TRP A 36 3.55 18.07 12.36
C TRP A 36 4.54 16.94 12.73
N PRO A 37 4.84 16.66 14.02
CA PRO A 37 5.84 15.66 14.36
C PRO A 37 5.38 14.23 14.03
N VAL A 38 4.09 13.94 14.20
CA VAL A 38 3.50 12.63 13.91
C VAL A 38 3.42 12.41 12.39
N ALA A 39 3.09 13.46 11.64
CA ALA A 39 3.01 13.41 10.19
C ALA A 39 4.36 13.15 9.52
N LEU A 40 5.44 13.70 10.06
CA LEU A 40 6.80 13.43 9.60
C LEU A 40 7.18 11.95 9.77
N VAL A 41 6.92 11.37 10.94
CA VAL A 41 7.18 9.94 11.18
C VAL A 41 6.33 9.08 10.25
N HIS A 42 5.04 9.41 10.11
CA HIS A 42 4.13 8.66 9.24
C HIS A 42 4.48 8.77 7.76
N VAL A 43 4.95 9.92 7.26
CA VAL A 43 5.32 10.07 5.84
C VAL A 43 6.60 9.31 5.51
N LEU A 44 7.52 9.18 6.49
CA LEU A 44 8.73 8.39 6.38
C LEU A 44 8.45 6.88 6.45
N LEU A 45 7.64 6.43 7.42
CA LEU A 45 7.28 5.01 7.58
C LEU A 45 6.29 4.51 6.54
N ALA A 46 5.48 5.40 5.96
CA ALA A 46 4.55 5.01 4.91
C ALA A 46 5.28 4.24 3.80
N SER A 47 4.64 3.29 3.15
CA SER A 47 5.16 2.73 1.89
C SER A 47 4.60 3.52 0.70
N ARG A 48 5.19 3.34 -0.48
CA ARG A 48 4.59 3.85 -1.73
C ARG A 48 3.22 3.23 -1.91
N THR A 49 2.21 4.03 -2.24
CA THR A 49 0.83 3.55 -2.41
C THR A 49 0.71 2.51 -3.53
N GLY A 50 1.66 2.47 -4.46
CA GLY A 50 1.78 1.38 -5.45
C GLY A 50 2.23 0.01 -4.89
N ASP A 51 2.65 -0.07 -3.62
CA ASP A 51 3.03 -1.34 -2.96
C ASP A 51 1.80 -2.08 -2.42
N GLU A 52 0.71 -1.37 -2.12
CA GLU A 52 -0.57 -1.94 -1.68
C GLU A 52 -1.69 -1.81 -2.74
N GLN A 53 -1.50 -0.95 -3.74
CA GLN A 53 -2.47 -0.67 -4.79
C GLN A 53 -1.81 -0.61 -6.18
N SER A 54 -0.91 -1.53 -6.48
CA SER A 54 -0.65 -1.90 -7.86
C SER A 54 -1.72 -2.92 -8.27
N PRO A 55 -2.59 -2.63 -9.26
CA PRO A 55 -3.33 -3.69 -9.96
C PRO A 55 -2.36 -4.68 -10.64
N ASP A 56 -1.08 -4.33 -10.72
CA ASP A 56 0.03 -5.16 -11.22
C ASP A 56 0.77 -5.94 -10.11
N SER A 57 0.33 -5.86 -8.85
CA SER A 57 0.77 -6.83 -7.86
C SER A 57 0.14 -8.19 -8.18
N PRO A 58 0.91 -9.30 -8.23
CA PRO A 58 0.37 -10.66 -8.37
C PRO A 58 -0.50 -11.12 -7.17
N ALA A 59 -0.98 -10.18 -6.36
CA ALA A 59 -1.89 -10.34 -5.25
C ALA A 59 -3.36 -10.11 -5.65
N ALA A 60 -3.66 -9.44 -6.76
CA ALA A 60 -5.04 -9.30 -7.28
C ALA A 60 -5.56 -10.56 -8.01
N GLY A 61 -4.73 -11.60 -8.14
CA GLY A 61 -5.10 -12.88 -8.75
C GLY A 61 -5.00 -14.08 -7.81
N ARG A 62 -4.81 -13.89 -6.50
CA ARG A 62 -4.73 -15.05 -5.60
C ARG A 62 -6.11 -15.65 -5.37
N VAL A 63 -6.21 -16.95 -5.58
CA VAL A 63 -7.45 -17.72 -5.47
C VAL A 63 -7.37 -18.59 -4.22
N PRO A 64 -8.48 -18.75 -3.48
CA PRO A 64 -8.53 -19.68 -2.35
C PRO A 64 -8.44 -21.11 -2.86
N CYS A 65 -7.58 -21.92 -2.25
CA CYS A 65 -7.50 -23.36 -2.53
C CYS A 65 -8.81 -24.06 -2.13
N PRO A 66 -9.42 -24.89 -3.00
CA PRO A 66 -10.71 -25.56 -2.70
C PRO A 66 -10.63 -26.60 -1.58
N PHE A 67 -9.43 -26.96 -1.12
CA PHE A 67 -9.22 -28.01 -0.12
C PHE A 67 -8.86 -27.48 1.26
N CYS A 68 -8.11 -26.38 1.33
CA CYS A 68 -7.63 -25.82 2.60
C CYS A 68 -7.93 -24.33 2.77
N ALA A 69 -8.62 -23.70 1.81
CA ALA A 69 -9.00 -22.28 1.78
C ALA A 69 -7.85 -21.26 1.81
N GLU A 70 -6.59 -21.72 1.79
CA GLU A 70 -5.41 -20.85 1.79
C GLU A 70 -5.22 -20.14 0.44
N LEU A 71 -4.69 -18.92 0.48
CA LEU A 71 -4.52 -18.08 -0.72
C LEU A 71 -3.31 -18.51 -1.55
N VAL A 72 -3.55 -19.00 -2.77
CA VAL A 72 -2.51 -19.49 -3.68
C VAL A 72 -2.47 -18.72 -4.99
N LYS A 73 -1.35 -18.81 -5.72
CA LYS A 73 -1.24 -18.25 -7.08
C LYS A 73 -2.21 -18.98 -8.02
N PRO A 74 -2.86 -18.29 -8.97
CA PRO A 74 -3.82 -18.91 -9.88
C PRO A 74 -3.14 -19.92 -10.82
N GLN A 75 -1.86 -19.70 -11.13
CA GLN A 75 -1.03 -20.65 -11.89
C GLN A 75 -0.42 -21.80 -11.04
N ALA A 76 -0.80 -21.95 -9.77
CA ALA A 76 -0.28 -23.03 -8.93
C ALA A 76 -0.87 -24.38 -9.34
N ARG A 77 -0.01 -25.32 -9.78
CA ARG A 77 -0.41 -26.71 -10.03
C ARG A 77 -0.59 -27.52 -8.75
N VAL A 78 0.16 -27.20 -7.71
CA VAL A 78 0.12 -27.87 -6.41
C VAL A 78 0.08 -26.82 -5.31
N CYS A 79 -0.83 -26.99 -4.34
CA CYS A 79 -0.91 -26.13 -3.18
C CYS A 79 0.34 -26.30 -2.28
N PRO A 80 1.07 -25.23 -1.92
CA PRO A 80 2.24 -25.35 -1.05
C PRO A 80 1.90 -25.73 0.40
N HIS A 81 0.65 -25.51 0.83
CA HIS A 81 0.21 -25.77 2.20
C HIS A 81 -0.31 -27.20 2.37
N CYS A 82 -1.31 -27.60 1.57
CA CYS A 82 -1.92 -28.92 1.66
C CYS A 82 -1.34 -29.95 0.68
N ARG A 83 -0.41 -29.56 -0.19
CA ARG A 83 0.25 -30.39 -1.22
C ARG A 83 -0.70 -31.12 -2.16
N ARG A 84 -1.93 -30.64 -2.30
CA ARG A 84 -2.92 -31.20 -3.24
C ARG A 84 -2.80 -30.56 -4.62
N ASP A 85 -3.09 -31.34 -5.65
CA ASP A 85 -3.10 -30.89 -7.03
C ASP A 85 -4.32 -29.99 -7.32
N LEU A 86 -4.07 -28.86 -7.96
CA LEU A 86 -5.04 -27.80 -8.27
C LEU A 86 -5.23 -27.63 -9.78
N THR A 87 -4.54 -28.42 -10.61
CA THR A 87 -4.49 -28.26 -12.07
C THR A 87 -5.86 -28.29 -12.73
N GLY A 88 -6.84 -28.99 -12.14
CA GLY A 88 -8.22 -29.08 -12.64
C GLY A 88 -9.22 -28.08 -12.05
N PHE A 89 -8.83 -27.27 -11.06
CA PHE A 89 -9.75 -26.38 -10.32
C PHE A 89 -9.53 -24.89 -10.60
N LEU A 90 -8.34 -24.49 -11.04
CA LEU A 90 -7.97 -23.08 -11.21
C LEU A 90 -7.85 -22.63 -12.68
N SER A 91 -8.27 -23.48 -13.63
CA SER A 91 -8.14 -23.24 -15.08
C SER A 91 -9.42 -22.70 -15.75
N GLY A 92 -10.35 -22.14 -14.99
CA GLY A 92 -11.65 -21.64 -15.45
C GLY A 92 -11.80 -20.15 -15.31
#